data_AF-A0A1H6SZ22-F1
#
_entry.id   AF-A0A1H6SZ22-F1
#
_cell.length_a   1.000
_cell.length_b   1.000
_cell.length_c   1.000
_cell.angle_alpha   90.00
_cell.angle_beta   90.00
_cell.angle_gamma   90.00
#
_symmetry.space_group_name_H-M   'P 1'
#
loop_
_entity.id
_entity.type
_entity.pdbx_description
1 polymer ?
#
loop_
_entity_poly.entity_id
_entity_poly.type
_entity_poly.pdbx_seq_one_letter_code
_entity_poly.pdbx_strand_id
1 'polypeptide(L)'
;MRVQHFILASFLLIISPTSQAVKSYGKLNHNTSYSDLEIRRTSGNNSCRLSITVQNESRTLRDAVGVKLYAFDIHKNLLWSKYLSIGTLGPKGKASAHSRVRPCTEDHPYQMQFKVYH
;
A
#
# COMPACT_ATOMS: atom_id res chain seq x y z
N MET A 1 -19.37 11.72 62.14
CA MET A 1 -19.66 11.36 60.74
C MET A 1 -18.40 11.58 59.92
N ARG A 2 -17.76 10.52 59.39
CA ARG A 2 -16.50 10.59 58.62
C ARG A 2 -16.83 10.62 57.13
N VAL A 3 -16.38 11.64 56.42
CA VAL A 3 -16.46 11.73 54.95
C VAL A 3 -15.09 11.41 54.39
N GLN A 4 -14.95 10.22 53.83
CA GLN A 4 -13.71 9.73 53.22
C GLN A 4 -13.79 10.01 51.72
N HIS A 5 -12.99 10.97 51.25
CA HIS A 5 -12.91 11.32 49.83
C HIS A 5 -11.96 10.34 49.14
N PHE A 6 -12.49 9.44 48.31
CA PHE A 6 -11.70 8.68 47.35
C PHE A 6 -11.58 9.50 46.07
N ILE A 7 -10.41 10.06 45.82
CA ILE A 7 -10.07 10.66 44.53
C ILE A 7 -9.64 9.50 43.62
N LEU A 8 -10.49 9.16 42.65
CA LEU A 8 -10.17 8.22 41.56
C LEU A 8 -9.06 8.85 40.70
N ALA A 9 -7.90 8.20 40.62
CA ALA A 9 -6.85 8.54 39.67
C ALA A 9 -7.32 8.19 38.25
N SER A 10 -7.58 9.20 37.43
CA SER A 10 -7.85 9.04 36.00
C SER A 10 -6.58 8.60 35.27
N PHE A 11 -6.48 7.30 34.98
CA PHE A 11 -5.51 6.77 34.04
C PHE A 11 -5.92 7.20 32.62
N LEU A 12 -5.30 8.28 32.12
CA LEU A 12 -5.34 8.65 30.70
C LEU A 12 -4.48 7.63 29.93
N LEU A 13 -5.14 6.60 29.38
CA LEU A 13 -4.56 5.75 28.35
C LEU A 13 -4.37 6.60 27.09
N ILE A 14 -3.15 7.13 26.92
CA ILE A 14 -2.70 7.71 25.65
C ILE A 14 -2.57 6.54 24.67
N ILE A 15 -3.64 6.27 23.93
CA ILE A 15 -3.60 5.35 22.80
C ILE A 15 -2.84 6.07 21.70
N SER A 16 -1.53 5.86 21.62
CA SER A 16 -0.75 6.28 20.47
C SER A 16 -1.41 5.71 19.21
N PRO A 17 -1.81 6.53 18.22
CA PRO A 17 -2.22 5.99 16.94
C PRO A 17 -0.97 5.42 16.30
N THR A 18 -0.73 4.12 16.53
CA THR A 18 0.12 3.35 15.64
C THR A 18 -0.59 3.41 14.30
N SER A 19 -0.07 4.22 13.38
CA SER A 19 -0.47 4.18 11.97
C SER A 19 -0.17 2.76 11.51
N GLN A 20 -1.15 1.87 11.66
CA GLN A 20 -1.07 0.51 11.20
C GLN A 20 -0.98 0.62 9.68
N ALA A 21 0.22 0.39 9.15
CA ALA A 21 0.37 0.19 7.72
C ALA A 21 -0.54 -0.98 7.34
N VAL A 22 -1.68 -0.67 6.72
CA VAL A 22 -2.64 -1.68 6.27
C VAL A 22 -1.91 -2.50 5.20
N LYS A 23 -1.47 -3.69 5.57
CA LYS A 23 -0.90 -4.64 4.62
C LYS A 23 -2.02 -5.10 3.69
N SER A 24 -2.11 -4.48 2.53
CA SER A 24 -3.07 -4.86 1.51
C SER A 24 -2.54 -6.04 0.70
N TYR A 25 -3.44 -6.98 0.39
CA TYR A 25 -3.19 -8.15 -0.45
C TYR A 25 -4.26 -8.23 -1.53
N GLY A 26 -3.88 -8.67 -2.73
CA GLY A 26 -4.82 -8.90 -3.81
C GLY A 26 -4.23 -9.67 -4.98
N LYS A 27 -5.09 -10.07 -5.91
CA LYS A 27 -4.68 -10.72 -7.16
C LYS A 27 -4.49 -9.68 -8.25
N LEU A 28 -3.35 -9.76 -8.95
CA LEU A 28 -3.09 -8.95 -10.15
C LEU A 28 -3.60 -9.66 -11.41
N ASN A 29 -3.46 -10.99 -11.45
CA ASN A 29 -4.09 -11.89 -12.43
C ASN A 29 -4.08 -13.34 -11.87
N HIS A 30 -4.38 -14.34 -12.72
CA HIS A 30 -4.42 -15.75 -12.31
C HIS A 30 -3.09 -16.31 -11.79
N ASN A 31 -1.96 -15.71 -12.19
CA ASN A 31 -0.61 -16.20 -11.90
C ASN A 31 0.24 -15.24 -11.06
N THR A 32 -0.28 -14.08 -10.66
CA THR A 32 0.45 -13.09 -9.87
C THR A 32 -0.45 -12.42 -8.86
N SER A 33 0.09 -12.21 -7.66
CA SER A 33 -0.55 -11.47 -6.58
C SER A 33 0.34 -10.33 -6.11
N TYR A 34 -0.23 -9.44 -5.30
CA TYR A 34 0.52 -8.41 -4.60
C TYR A 34 0.29 -8.49 -3.10
N SER A 35 1.29 -8.06 -2.34
CA SER A 35 1.23 -7.79 -0.90
C SER A 35 1.95 -6.50 -0.57
N ASP A 36 1.78 -6.03 0.67
CA ASP A 36 2.52 -4.89 1.24
C ASP A 36 2.44 -3.65 0.35
N LEU A 37 1.29 -3.43 -0.32
CA LEU A 37 1.07 -2.25 -1.12
C LEU A 37 0.79 -1.06 -0.20
N GLU A 38 1.70 -0.09 -0.24
CA GLU A 38 1.71 1.09 0.60
C GLU A 38 1.90 2.34 -0.27
N ILE A 39 1.07 3.36 -0.01
CA ILE A 39 1.22 4.71 -0.55
C ILE A 39 1.39 5.63 0.64
N ARG A 40 2.54 6.30 0.72
CA ARG A 40 2.86 7.17 1.84
C ARG A 40 3.26 8.55 1.36
N ARG A 41 2.53 9.58 1.79
CA ARG A 41 2.87 10.97 1.53
C ARG A 41 4.23 11.29 2.14
N THR A 42 5.09 11.90 1.34
CA THR A 42 6.40 12.38 1.75
C THR A 42 6.24 13.84 2.18
N SER A 43 6.67 14.14 3.41
CA SER A 43 6.57 15.50 3.96
C SER A 43 7.36 16.50 3.10
N GLY A 44 6.75 17.66 2.85
CA GLY A 44 7.43 18.81 2.24
C GLY A 44 7.56 18.81 0.70
N ASN A 45 6.98 17.86 -0.05
CA ASN A 45 7.21 17.84 -1.51
C ASN A 45 6.10 17.23 -2.41
N ASN A 46 4.81 17.41 -2.07
CA ASN A 46 3.63 16.96 -2.84
C ASN A 46 3.82 15.63 -3.59
N SER A 47 4.40 14.64 -2.90
CA SER A 47 4.79 13.38 -3.51
C SER A 47 4.50 12.22 -2.59
N CYS A 48 4.20 11.07 -3.18
CA CYS A 48 4.00 9.85 -2.43
C CYS A 48 5.06 8.82 -2.81
N ARG A 49 5.56 8.12 -1.79
CA ARG A 49 6.31 6.89 -1.95
C ARG A 49 5.30 5.77 -2.16
N LEU A 50 5.47 5.03 -3.24
CA LEU A 50 4.72 3.83 -3.56
C LEU A 50 5.63 2.64 -3.34
N SER A 51 5.16 1.64 -2.62
CA SER A 51 5.83 0.36 -2.38
C SER A 51 4.84 -0.77 -2.68
N ILE A 52 5.30 -1.84 -3.33
CA ILE A 52 4.50 -3.04 -3.59
C ILE A 52 5.41 -4.26 -3.60
N THR A 53 4.93 -5.38 -3.08
CA THR A 53 5.56 -6.69 -3.28
C THR A 53 4.71 -7.49 -4.26
N VAL A 54 5.31 -7.99 -5.33
CA VAL A 54 4.65 -8.84 -6.33
C VAL A 54 5.14 -10.27 -6.15
N GLN A 55 4.20 -11.21 -6.16
CA GLN A 55 4.45 -12.63 -5.98
C GLN A 55 4.00 -13.40 -7.22
N ASN A 56 4.87 -14.29 -7.70
CA ASN A 56 4.52 -15.29 -8.70
C ASN A 56 3.74 -16.42 -8.03
N GLU A 57 2.56 -16.72 -8.53
CA GLU A 57 1.69 -17.79 -8.05
C GLU A 57 1.86 -19.08 -8.86
N SER A 58 2.58 -19.02 -9.98
CA SER A 58 2.87 -20.20 -10.80
C SER A 58 4.07 -20.99 -10.27
N ARG A 59 4.18 -22.26 -10.70
CA ARG A 59 5.37 -23.11 -10.48
C ARG A 59 6.42 -22.93 -11.58
N THR A 60 6.24 -21.96 -12.47
CA THR A 60 7.13 -21.67 -13.60
C THR A 60 7.79 -20.31 -13.42
N LEU A 61 8.88 -20.09 -14.15
CA LEU A 61 9.51 -18.77 -14.26
C LEU A 61 8.55 -17.76 -14.90
N ARG A 62 8.59 -16.50 -14.43
CA ARG A 62 7.94 -15.37 -15.10
C ARG A 62 8.96 -14.28 -15.35
N ASP A 63 9.36 -14.11 -16.60
CA ASP A 63 10.31 -13.08 -17.00
C ASP A 63 9.63 -11.72 -17.18
N ALA A 64 10.43 -10.66 -16.99
CA ALA A 64 10.08 -9.27 -17.32
C ALA A 64 8.72 -8.78 -16.79
N VAL A 65 8.34 -9.14 -15.56
CA VAL A 65 7.04 -8.74 -15.00
C VAL A 65 7.02 -7.22 -14.77
N GLY A 66 6.06 -6.56 -15.42
CA GLY A 66 5.74 -5.16 -15.20
C GLY A 66 4.34 -4.99 -14.63
N VAL A 67 4.12 -4.02 -13.74
CA VAL A 67 2.80 -3.70 -13.20
C VAL A 67 2.51 -2.22 -13.40
N LYS A 68 1.39 -1.91 -14.05
CA LYS A 68 0.85 -0.55 -14.11
C LYS A 68 -0.29 -0.40 -13.11
N LEU A 69 -0.16 0.57 -12.23
CA LEU A 69 -1.11 0.91 -11.19
C LEU A 69 -1.86 2.18 -11.59
N TYR A 70 -3.15 2.22 -11.29
CA TYR A 70 -4.04 3.35 -11.51
C TYR A 70 -4.77 3.63 -10.20
N ALA A 71 -4.76 4.88 -9.77
CA ALA A 71 -5.46 5.34 -8.56
C ALA A 71 -6.59 6.28 -8.94
N PHE A 72 -7.75 6.09 -8.33
CA PHE A 72 -8.96 6.86 -8.60
C PHE A 72 -9.55 7.45 -7.33
N ASP A 73 -10.16 8.61 -7.46
CA ASP A 73 -10.96 9.24 -6.41
C ASP A 73 -12.34 8.58 -6.24
N ILE A 74 -13.13 9.08 -5.30
CA ILE A 74 -14.50 8.62 -5.04
C ILE A 74 -15.46 8.81 -6.24
N HIS A 75 -15.12 9.70 -7.17
CA HIS A 75 -15.89 10.01 -8.38
C HIS A 75 -15.37 9.25 -9.62
N LYS A 76 -14.41 8.34 -9.44
CA LYS A 76 -13.72 7.57 -10.50
C LYS A 76 -12.86 8.41 -11.44
N ASN A 77 -12.44 9.61 -11.04
CA ASN A 77 -11.43 10.36 -11.79
C ASN A 77 -10.05 9.79 -11.54
N LEU A 78 -9.21 9.73 -12.57
CA LEU A 78 -7.83 9.27 -12.44
C LEU A 78 -7.01 10.32 -11.67
N LEU A 79 -6.54 9.93 -10.47
CA LEU A 79 -5.63 10.75 -9.67
C LEU A 79 -4.21 10.69 -10.21
N TRP A 80 -3.72 9.47 -10.46
CA TRP A 80 -2.40 9.21 -11.02
C TRP A 80 -2.29 7.78 -11.55
N SER A 81 -1.27 7.54 -12.38
CA SER A 81 -0.88 6.18 -12.77
C SER A 81 0.63 6.01 -12.68
N LYS A 82 1.10 4.79 -12.40
CA LYS A 82 2.53 4.49 -12.33
C LYS A 82 2.84 3.09 -12.83
N TYR A 83 3.87 2.99 -13.67
CA TYR A 83 4.44 1.71 -14.09
C TYR A 83 5.62 1.35 -13.20
N LEU A 84 5.66 0.09 -12.78
CA LEU A 84 6.73 -0.51 -11.98
C LEU A 84 7.28 -1.73 -12.73
N SER A 85 8.59 -1.71 -12.99
CA SER A 85 9.31 -2.89 -13.47
C SER A 85 9.69 -3.75 -12.27
N ILE A 86 9.20 -4.98 -12.22
CA ILE A 86 9.52 -5.96 -11.17
C ILE A 86 10.71 -6.82 -11.61
N GLY A 87 10.78 -7.15 -12.92
CA GLY A 87 11.81 -8.02 -13.48
C GLY A 87 11.41 -9.49 -13.45
N THR A 88 12.40 -10.38 -13.41
CA THR A 88 12.16 -11.83 -13.41
C THR A 88 11.76 -12.33 -12.03
N LEU A 89 10.66 -13.09 -11.97
CA LEU A 89 10.19 -13.78 -10.79
C LEU A 89 10.36 -15.30 -10.96
N GLY A 90 11.16 -15.90 -10.09
CA GLY A 90 11.29 -17.36 -9.99
C GLY A 90 9.97 -18.07 -9.67
N PRO A 91 9.91 -19.40 -9.81
CA PRO A 91 8.77 -20.21 -9.36
C PRO A 91 8.41 -19.89 -7.91
N LYS A 92 7.16 -19.51 -7.64
CA LYS A 92 6.68 -19.06 -6.32
C LYS A 92 7.50 -17.91 -5.67
N GLY A 93 8.33 -17.21 -6.47
CA GLY A 93 9.19 -16.12 -6.01
C GLY A 93 8.42 -14.83 -5.76
N LYS A 94 9.05 -13.90 -5.03
CA LYS A 94 8.53 -12.56 -4.75
C LYS A 94 9.60 -11.51 -5.03
N ALA A 95 9.18 -10.32 -5.44
CA ALA A 95 10.06 -9.16 -5.53
C ALA A 95 9.30 -7.89 -5.15
N SER A 96 10.00 -6.97 -4.49
CA SER A 96 9.45 -5.68 -4.10
C SER A 96 9.90 -4.60 -5.07
N ALA A 97 8.99 -3.69 -5.41
CA ALA A 97 9.26 -2.53 -6.22
C ALA A 97 8.82 -1.27 -5.49
N HIS A 98 9.59 -0.20 -5.71
CA HIS A 98 9.33 1.11 -5.11
C HIS A 98 9.40 2.20 -6.16
N SER A 99 8.60 3.24 -5.99
CA SER A 99 8.61 4.39 -6.87
C SER A 99 8.11 5.65 -6.15
N ARG A 100 8.25 6.80 -6.81
CA ARG A 100 7.59 8.05 -6.44
C ARG A 100 6.47 8.41 -7.41
N VAL A 101 5.40 8.98 -6.87
CA VAL A 101 4.28 9.55 -7.62
C VAL A 101 4.20 11.05 -7.33
N ARG A 102 4.04 11.85 -8.38
CA ARG A 102 3.87 13.31 -8.34
C ARG A 102 2.91 13.76 -9.46
N PRO A 103 1.95 14.67 -9.18
CA PRO A 103 1.58 15.16 -7.85
C PRO A 103 0.93 14.04 -7.01
N CYS A 104 1.05 14.10 -5.67
CA CYS A 104 0.30 13.21 -4.79
C CYS A 104 -0.90 13.92 -4.17
N THR A 105 -1.99 13.93 -4.93
CA THR A 105 -3.28 14.52 -4.56
C THR A 105 -3.90 13.79 -3.36
N GLU A 106 -3.89 12.46 -3.35
CA GLU A 106 -4.34 11.62 -2.23
C GLU A 106 -3.36 10.47 -1.95
N ASP A 107 -3.10 10.21 -0.67
CA ASP A 107 -2.33 9.07 -0.17
C ASP A 107 -3.19 7.83 0.12
N HIS A 108 -4.52 7.98 0.10
CA HIS A 108 -5.49 6.90 0.28
C HIS A 108 -6.54 6.96 -0.84
N PRO A 109 -6.21 6.52 -2.07
CA PRO A 109 -7.16 6.55 -3.17
C PRO A 109 -8.36 5.65 -2.88
N TYR A 110 -9.55 6.07 -3.33
CA TYR A 110 -10.78 5.30 -3.14
C TYR A 110 -10.73 3.94 -3.82
N GLN A 111 -10.20 3.91 -5.05
CA GLN A 111 -10.07 2.69 -5.83
C GLN A 111 -8.68 2.58 -6.46
N MET A 112 -8.14 1.36 -6.47
CA MET A 112 -6.95 1.02 -7.23
C MET A 112 -7.24 -0.06 -8.26
N GLN A 113 -6.63 0.08 -9.44
CA GLN A 113 -6.67 -0.91 -10.51
C GLN A 113 -5.26 -1.24 -11.00
N PHE A 114 -5.09 -2.45 -11.51
CA PHE A 114 -3.79 -2.99 -11.89
C PHE A 114 -3.85 -3.60 -13.29
N LYS A 115 -2.75 -3.48 -14.03
CA LYS A 115 -2.52 -4.21 -15.27
C LYS A 115 -1.11 -4.79 -15.27
N VAL A 116 -1.00 -6.10 -15.51
CA VAL A 116 0.27 -6.83 -15.58
C VAL A 116 0.74 -6.90 -17.03
N TYR A 117 2.04 -6.73 -17.23
CA TYR A 117 2.73 -6.84 -18.51
C TYR A 117 3.82 -7.92 -18.42
N HIS A 118 4.06 -8.57 -19.56
CA HIS A 118 5.03 -9.64 -19.79
C HIS A 118 5.92 -9.24 -20.95
#